data_AF-A0A841IY98-F1
#
_entry.id   AF-A0A841IY98-F1
#
_cell.length_a   1.000
_cell.length_b   1.000
_cell.length_c   1.000
_cell.angle_alpha   90.00
_cell.angle_beta   90.00
_cell.angle_gamma   90.00
#
_symmetry.space_group_name_H-M   'P 1'
#
loop_
_entity.id
_entity.type
_entity.pdbx_description
1 polymer ?
#
loop_
_entity_poly.entity_id
_entity_poly.type
_entity_poly.pdbx_seq_one_letter_code
_entity_poly.pdbx_strand_id
1 'polypeptide(L)'
;MYWVDEGELQIMEARVYTELHRPLRAVPLLNDVPSRYDATHGRELALYLSWLAVAYADANEPEAAVEVARCMLEIADDLGSERTDERTRVVRNALERFRDVPEVHDALGAA
;
A
#
# COMPACT_ATOMS: atom_id res chain seq x y z
N MET A 1 -30.74 -3.49 -2.18
CA MET A 1 -29.72 -3.61 -3.23
C MET A 1 -28.41 -3.16 -2.60
N TYR A 2 -27.45 -4.06 -2.43
CA TYR A 2 -26.10 -3.67 -2.01
C TYR A 2 -25.29 -3.53 -3.30
N TRP A 3 -25.38 -2.35 -3.92
CA TRP A 3 -24.49 -1.98 -5.02
C TRP A 3 -23.35 -1.22 -4.37
N VAL A 4 -22.12 -1.69 -4.59
CA VAL A 4 -20.80 -1.08 -4.32
C VAL A 4 -20.90 0.37 -3.83
N ASP A 5 -20.43 0.61 -2.61
CA ASP A 5 -20.38 1.96 -2.04
C ASP A 5 -19.37 2.84 -2.81
N GLU A 6 -19.56 4.15 -2.79
CA GLU A 6 -18.67 5.11 -3.46
C GLU A 6 -17.20 4.93 -3.00
N GLY A 7 -16.98 4.56 -1.73
CA GLY A 7 -15.64 4.24 -1.23
C GLY A 7 -15.01 3.03 -1.91
N GLU A 8 -15.75 1.94 -2.08
CA GLU A 8 -15.26 0.74 -2.78
C GLU A 8 -14.95 1.03 -4.25
N LEU A 9 -15.77 1.87 -4.92
CA LEU A 9 -15.51 2.25 -6.31
C LEU A 9 -14.21 3.05 -6.45
N GLN A 10 -13.96 3.99 -5.54
CA GLN A 10 -12.73 4.81 -5.54
C GLN A 10 -11.48 3.95 -5.29
N ILE A 11 -11.59 2.94 -4.42
CA ILE A 11 -10.53 1.96 -4.20
C ILE A 11 -10.26 1.13 -5.45
N MET A 12 -11.31 0.67 -6.12
CA MET A 12 -11.16 -0.07 -7.37
C MET A 12 -10.51 0.78 -8.45
N GLU A 13 -10.89 2.06 -8.57
CA GLU A 13 -10.28 3.01 -9.50
C GLU A 13 -8.79 3.24 -9.15
N ALA A 14 -8.50 3.46 -7.88
CA ALA A 14 -7.14 3.66 -7.42
C ALA A 14 -6.23 2.47 -7.73
N ARG A 15 -6.72 1.25 -7.51
CA ARG A 15 -6.01 0.03 -7.89
C ARG A 15 -5.66 0.04 -9.37
N VAL A 16 -6.61 0.38 -10.25
CA VAL A 16 -6.35 0.47 -11.69
C VAL A 16 -5.24 1.48 -11.98
N TYR A 17 -5.22 2.65 -11.33
CA TYR A 17 -4.13 3.60 -11.51
C TYR A 17 -2.78 3.12 -10.99
N THR A 18 -2.74 2.37 -9.88
CA THR A 18 -1.50 1.75 -9.40
C THR A 18 -0.97 0.72 -10.39
N GLU A 19 -1.81 -0.18 -10.90
CA GLU A 19 -1.41 -1.19 -11.90
C GLU A 19 -0.97 -0.55 -13.24
N LEU A 20 -1.47 0.65 -13.55
CA LEU A 20 -1.07 1.42 -14.73
C LEU A 20 0.15 2.34 -14.49
N HIS A 21 0.79 2.26 -13.31
CA HIS A 21 1.90 3.14 -12.92
C HIS A 21 1.55 4.63 -13.10
N ARG A 22 0.36 5.04 -12.66
CA ARG A 22 -0.14 6.43 -12.67
C ARG A 22 -0.18 7.01 -11.25
N PRO A 23 0.98 7.25 -10.61
CA PRO A 23 1.07 7.60 -9.19
C PRO A 23 0.31 8.88 -8.84
N LEU A 24 0.34 9.89 -9.71
CA LEU A 24 -0.34 11.17 -9.50
C LEU A 24 -1.88 11.07 -9.42
N ARG A 25 -2.46 9.98 -9.91
CA ARG A 25 -3.89 9.69 -9.76
C ARG A 25 -4.17 8.68 -8.65
N ALA A 26 -3.29 7.70 -8.46
CA ALA A 26 -3.45 6.67 -7.45
C ALA A 26 -3.28 7.22 -6.02
N VAL A 27 -2.24 8.00 -5.77
CA VAL A 27 -1.89 8.47 -4.41
C VAL A 27 -3.01 9.29 -3.75
N PRO A 28 -3.61 10.30 -4.41
CA PRO A 28 -4.69 11.07 -3.78
C PRO A 28 -5.90 10.23 -3.41
N LEU A 29 -6.26 9.25 -4.26
CA LEU A 29 -7.40 8.37 -4.01
C LEU A 29 -7.14 7.42 -2.83
N LEU A 30 -5.90 6.91 -2.70
CA LEU A 30 -5.53 5.94 -1.66
C LEU A 30 -5.23 6.61 -0.30
N ASN A 31 -4.75 7.86 -0.27
CA ASN A 31 -4.51 8.58 0.98
C ASN A 31 -5.79 8.84 1.79
N ASP A 32 -6.93 8.96 1.11
CA ASP A 32 -8.21 9.19 1.78
C ASP A 32 -8.81 7.92 2.38
N VAL A 33 -8.35 6.74 1.97
CA VAL A 33 -8.91 5.44 2.34
C VAL A 33 -8.72 5.07 3.82
N PRO A 34 -7.54 5.26 4.44
CA PRO A 34 -7.33 4.96 5.87
C PRO A 34 -8.28 5.72 6.81
N SER A 35 -8.78 6.89 6.39
CA SER A 35 -9.75 7.66 7.18
C SER A 35 -11.17 7.09 7.17
N ARG A 36 -11.47 6.19 6.21
CA ARG A 36 -12.80 5.63 5.96
C ARG A 36 -12.95 4.18 6.43
N TYR A 37 -11.86 3.44 6.53
CA TYR A 37 -11.86 2.04 6.96
C TYR A 37 -11.35 1.96 8.40
N ASP A 38 -12.27 1.73 9.35
CA ASP A 38 -11.92 1.47 10.75
C ASP A 38 -11.12 0.16 10.87
N ALA A 39 -10.30 0.05 11.91
CA ALA A 39 -9.32 -1.03 12.14
C ALA A 39 -9.94 -2.45 12.19
N THR A 40 -11.27 -2.54 12.23
CA THR A 40 -12.04 -3.78 12.04
C THR A 40 -11.84 -4.43 10.67
N HIS A 41 -11.39 -3.69 9.65
CA HIS A 41 -11.11 -4.21 8.30
C HIS A 41 -9.60 -4.35 8.02
N GLY A 42 -8.81 -4.80 9.01
CA GLY A 42 -7.35 -4.89 8.89
C GLY A 42 -6.83 -5.56 7.60
N ARG A 43 -7.50 -6.61 7.10
CA ARG A 43 -7.09 -7.28 5.84
C ARG A 43 -7.22 -6.39 4.60
N GLU A 44 -8.32 -5.65 4.51
CA GLU A 44 -8.57 -4.75 3.39
C GLU A 44 -7.66 -3.53 3.49
N LEU A 45 -7.48 -3.00 4.70
CA LEU A 45 -6.57 -1.90 4.97
C LEU A 45 -5.12 -2.26 4.60
N ALA A 46 -4.63 -3.44 4.97
CA ALA A 46 -3.30 -3.91 4.55
C ALA A 46 -3.18 -4.01 3.02
N LEU A 47 -4.24 -4.45 2.32
CA LEU A 47 -4.25 -4.47 0.86
C LEU A 47 -4.16 -3.05 0.27
N TYR A 48 -4.88 -2.09 0.83
CA TYR A 48 -4.87 -0.69 0.36
C TYR A 48 -3.53 -0.01 0.60
N LEU A 49 -2.96 -0.18 1.80
CA LEU A 49 -1.63 0.33 2.12
C LEU A 49 -0.57 -0.28 1.18
N SER A 50 -0.72 -1.55 0.80
CA SER A 50 0.20 -2.15 -0.18
C SER A 50 0.14 -1.48 -1.56
N TRP A 51 -1.02 -1.01 -2.01
CA TRP A 51 -1.15 -0.28 -3.28
C TRP A 51 -0.62 1.15 -3.15
N LEU A 52 -0.83 1.77 -2.00
CA LEU A 52 -0.35 3.12 -1.71
C LEU A 52 1.19 3.15 -1.65
N ALA A 53 1.82 2.18 -0.99
CA ALA A 53 3.28 2.07 -0.95
C ALA A 53 3.88 1.91 -2.36
N VAL A 54 3.28 1.07 -3.21
CA VAL A 54 3.70 0.94 -4.62
C VAL A 54 3.51 2.24 -5.39
N ALA A 55 2.37 2.92 -5.19
CA ALA A 55 2.09 4.20 -5.85
C ALA A 55 3.09 5.29 -5.43
N TYR A 56 3.49 5.37 -4.16
CA TYR A 56 4.55 6.28 -3.71
C TYR A 56 5.92 5.94 -4.29
N ALA A 57 6.26 4.64 -4.34
CA ALA A 57 7.50 4.21 -4.97
C ALA A 57 7.53 4.57 -6.47
N ASP A 58 6.40 4.44 -7.17
CA ASP A 58 6.27 4.86 -8.57
C ASP A 58 6.24 6.39 -8.74
N ALA A 59 5.81 7.13 -7.70
CA ALA A 59 5.91 8.58 -7.63
C ALA A 59 7.34 9.08 -7.39
N ASN A 60 8.31 8.18 -7.16
CA ASN A 60 9.67 8.50 -6.74
C ASN A 60 9.73 9.19 -5.37
N GLU A 61 8.82 8.79 -4.46
CA GLU A 61 8.72 9.24 -3.06
C GLU A 61 9.03 8.04 -2.12
N PRO A 62 10.30 7.59 -2.04
CA PRO A 62 10.66 6.35 -1.35
C PRO A 62 10.43 6.40 0.17
N GLU A 63 10.59 7.56 0.81
CA GLU A 63 10.39 7.73 2.25
C GLU A 63 8.91 7.53 2.60
N ALA A 64 8.00 8.14 1.83
CA ALA A 64 6.57 7.94 1.98
C ALA A 64 6.16 6.48 1.72
N ALA A 65 6.79 5.83 0.72
CA ALA A 65 6.56 4.42 0.44
C ALA A 65 6.96 3.51 1.62
N VAL A 66 8.08 3.81 2.30
CA VAL A 66 8.55 3.07 3.48
C VAL A 66 7.60 3.22 4.66
N GLU A 67 7.16 4.45 4.95
CA GLU A 67 6.25 4.69 6.08
C GLU A 67 4.92 3.93 5.91
N VAL A 68 4.37 3.96 4.71
CA VAL A 68 3.15 3.20 4.38
C VAL A 68 3.40 1.69 4.43
N ALA A 69 4.56 1.23 3.94
CA ALA A 69 4.92 -0.19 3.98
C ALA A 69 5.08 -0.71 5.41
N ARG A 70 5.61 0.09 6.34
CA ARG A 70 5.71 -0.27 7.76
C ARG A 70 4.32 -0.45 8.38
N CYS A 71 3.43 0.51 8.17
CA CYS A 71 2.05 0.41 8.67
C CYS A 71 1.31 -0.81 8.10
N MET A 72 1.53 -1.13 6.82
CA MET A 72 0.99 -2.35 6.21
C MET A 72 1.49 -3.61 6.91
N LEU A 73 2.79 -3.69 7.21
CA LEU A 73 3.40 -4.87 7.84
C LEU A 73 2.89 -5.05 9.28
N GLU A 74 2.77 -3.97 10.05
CA GLU A 74 2.21 -4.00 11.40
C GLU A 74 0.79 -4.60 11.41
N ILE A 75 -0.06 -4.18 10.46
CA ILE A 75 -1.42 -4.70 10.34
C ILE A 75 -1.42 -6.15 9.82
N ALA A 76 -0.51 -6.50 8.92
CA ALA A 76 -0.43 -7.84 8.34
C ALA A 76 0.03 -8.91 9.34
N ASP A 77 0.93 -8.57 10.26
CA ASP A 77 1.47 -9.49 11.28
C ASP A 77 0.36 -10.02 12.19
N ASP A 78 -0.61 -9.16 12.55
CA ASP A 78 -1.77 -9.52 13.35
C ASP A 78 -2.76 -10.47 12.63
N LEU A 79 -2.68 -10.58 11.30
CA LEU A 79 -3.70 -11.23 10.47
C LEU A 79 -3.27 -12.57 9.87
N GLY A 80 -1.97 -12.80 9.70
CA GLY A 80 -1.36 -14.07 9.25
C GLY A 80 -2.00 -14.67 8.00
N SER A 81 -1.93 -14.00 6.84
CA SER A 81 -2.53 -14.46 5.58
C SER A 81 -1.54 -14.52 4.41
N GLU A 82 -1.62 -15.61 3.63
CA GLU A 82 -0.83 -15.82 2.39
C GLU A 82 -0.98 -14.64 1.40
N ARG A 83 -2.17 -14.05 1.33
CA ARG A 83 -2.44 -12.88 0.49
C ARG A 83 -1.63 -11.66 0.94
N THR A 84 -1.53 -11.41 2.25
CA THR A 84 -0.71 -10.31 2.78
C THR A 84 0.79 -10.58 2.58
N ASP A 85 1.22 -11.84 2.62
CA ASP A 85 2.62 -12.20 2.31
C ASP A 85 2.98 -11.91 0.85
N GLU A 86 2.09 -12.24 -0.09
CA GLU A 86 2.27 -11.89 -1.50
C GLU A 86 2.37 -10.37 -1.69
N ARG A 87 1.50 -9.60 -1.03
CA ARG A 87 1.54 -8.13 -1.09
C ARG A 87 2.82 -7.57 -0.49
N THR A 88 3.30 -8.13 0.61
CA THR A 88 4.60 -7.78 1.20
C THR A 88 5.74 -7.96 0.21
N ARG A 89 5.77 -9.07 -0.54
CA ARG A 89 6.80 -9.29 -1.58
C ARG A 89 6.72 -8.24 -2.69
N VAL A 90 5.52 -7.89 -3.14
CA VAL A 90 5.32 -6.85 -4.16
C VAL A 90 5.84 -5.49 -3.69
N VAL A 91 5.52 -5.08 -2.45
CA VAL A 91 5.98 -3.81 -1.90
C VAL A 91 7.51 -3.79 -1.73
N ARG A 92 8.11 -4.87 -1.22
CA ARG A 92 9.58 -4.96 -1.12
C ARG A 92 10.25 -4.82 -2.48
N ASN A 93 9.77 -5.53 -3.51
CA ASN A 93 10.29 -5.39 -4.88
C ASN A 93 10.17 -3.95 -5.42
N ALA A 94 9.08 -3.24 -5.09
CA ALA A 94 8.92 -1.85 -5.49
C ALA A 94 9.94 -0.92 -4.81
N LEU A 95 10.28 -1.22 -3.55
CA LEU A 95 11.26 -0.50 -2.74
C LEU A 95 12.71 -0.83 -3.11
N GLU A 96 13.01 -2.04 -3.60
CA GLU A 96 14.37 -2.45 -4.01
C GLU A 96 15.02 -1.48 -5.02
N ARG A 97 14.21 -0.80 -5.84
CA ARG A 97 14.65 0.26 -6.77
C ARG A 97 15.36 1.42 -6.07
N PHE A 98 15.08 1.61 -4.78
CA PHE A 98 15.56 2.70 -3.93
C PHE A 98 16.47 2.19 -2.80
N ARG A 99 17.07 1.00 -2.93
CA ARG A 99 17.94 0.39 -1.91
C ARG A 99 19.12 1.26 -1.43
N ASP A 100 19.50 2.27 -2.20
CA ASP A 100 20.58 3.20 -1.84
C ASP A 100 20.09 4.35 -0.94
N VAL A 101 18.77 4.50 -0.76
CA VAL A 101 18.15 5.42 0.20
C VAL A 101 18.21 4.78 1.60
N PRO A 102 18.76 5.46 2.63
CA PRO A 102 18.95 4.87 3.96
C PRO A 102 17.66 4.30 4.58
N GLU A 103 16.55 5.03 4.49
CA GLU A 103 15.25 4.66 5.05
C GLU A 103 14.73 3.36 4.42
N VAL A 104 14.96 3.18 3.12
CA VAL A 104 14.57 1.98 2.37
C VAL A 104 15.49 0.82 2.70
N HIS A 105 16.79 1.07 2.76
CA HIS A 105 17.78 0.08 3.16
C HIS A 105 17.44 -0.51 4.54
N ASP A 106 17.15 0.35 5.50
CA ASP A 106 16.79 -0.05 6.87
C ASP A 106 15.48 -0.84 6.88
N ALA A 107 14.48 -0.41 6.10
CA ALA A 107 13.20 -1.12 5.99
C ALA A 107 13.32 -2.51 5.31
N LEU A 108 14.23 -2.67 4.35
CA LEU A 108 14.50 -3.96 3.69
C LEU A 108 15.36 -4.89 4.56
N GLY A 109 16.25 -4.33 5.39
CA GLY A 109 17.13 -5.08 6.28
C GLY A 109 16.49 -5.53 7.60
N ALA A 110 15.36 -4.93 8.01
CA ALA A 110 14.66 -5.24 9.25
C ALA A 110 13.77 -6.52 9.18
N ALA A 111 14.08 -7.48 8.32
CA ALA A 111 13.32 -8.72 8.12
C ALA A 111 13.82 -9.89 8.97
#